data_AF-A0A2U3CAY8-F1
#
_entry.id   AF-A0A2U3CAY8-F1
#
_cell.length_a   1.000
_cell.length_b   1.000
_cell.length_c   1.000
_cell.angle_alpha   90.00
_cell.angle_beta   90.00
_cell.angle_gamma   90.00
#
_symmetry.space_group_name_H-M   'P 1'
#
loop_
_entity.id
_entity.type
_entity.pdbx_description
1 polymer ?
#
loop_
_entity_poly.entity_id
_entity_poly.type
_entity_poly.pdbx_seq_one_letter_code
_entity_poly.pdbx_strand_id
1 'polypeptide(L)'
;MHPLEELAALRHPMPEPGTVTPEDCYADACEQVAEQRSNDALGLEAASQELETDPLLLALDDLKAQKEAVDARIRQLLAYGREFHGSRPYQLEELARHAGYSPSGVRTAYGEAEIRHVAAQIGREPNRPRRDTAGSR
;
A
#
# COMPACT_ATOMS: atom_id res chain seq x y z
N MET A 1 21.16 -12.31 -21.40
CA MET A 1 20.44 -11.74 -20.24
C MET A 1 18.99 -12.13 -20.45
N HIS A 2 18.37 -12.80 -19.47
CA HIS A 2 17.01 -13.33 -19.64
C HIS A 2 16.00 -12.19 -19.39
N PRO A 3 15.00 -11.95 -20.26
CA PRO A 3 14.03 -10.87 -20.08
C PRO A 3 13.33 -10.86 -18.71
N LEU A 4 13.10 -12.04 -18.13
CA LEU A 4 12.49 -12.19 -16.80
C LEU A 4 13.41 -11.76 -15.66
N GLU A 5 14.72 -12.02 -15.76
CA GLU A 5 15.70 -11.55 -14.78
C GLU A 5 15.81 -10.03 -14.79
N GLU A 6 15.70 -9.41 -15.97
CA GLU A 6 15.68 -7.95 -16.14
C GLU A 6 14.43 -7.34 -15.50
N LEU A 7 13.25 -7.94 -15.71
CA LEU A 7 12.01 -7.51 -15.07
C LEU A 7 12.08 -7.64 -13.55
N ALA A 8 12.56 -8.77 -13.04
CA ALA A 8 12.73 -8.99 -11.60
C ALA A 8 13.73 -7.98 -11.00
N ALA A 9 14.80 -7.63 -11.74
CA ALA A 9 15.75 -6.62 -11.31
C ALA A 9 15.15 -5.20 -11.20
N LEU A 10 14.20 -4.85 -12.08
CA LEU A 10 13.47 -3.59 -12.02
C LEU A 10 12.45 -3.56 -10.89
N ARG A 11 11.76 -4.68 -10.63
CA ARG A 11 10.79 -4.81 -9.53
C ARG A 11 11.45 -4.84 -8.16
N HIS A 12 12.66 -5.39 -8.08
CA HIS A 12 13.44 -5.53 -6.86
C HIS A 12 14.83 -4.91 -7.04
N PRO A 13 14.97 -3.58 -7.00
CA PRO A 13 16.27 -2.92 -7.18
C PRO A 13 17.24 -3.30 -6.05
N MET A 14 18.51 -3.50 -6.40
CA MET A 14 19.54 -3.85 -5.42
C MET A 14 19.73 -2.65 -4.45
N PRO A 15 19.87 -2.87 -3.14
CA PRO A 15 20.16 -1.79 -2.21
C PRO A 15 21.49 -1.12 -2.57
N GLU A 16 21.58 0.19 -2.38
CA GLU A 16 22.84 0.92 -2.52
C GLU A 16 23.56 0.97 -1.17
N PRO A 17 24.91 0.95 -1.14
CA PRO A 17 25.66 1.12 0.10
C PRO A 17 25.22 2.38 0.85
N GLY A 18 24.98 2.27 2.16
CA GLY A 18 24.49 3.36 3.01
C GLY A 18 22.97 3.60 2.98
N THR A 19 22.19 2.86 2.17
CA THR A 19 20.71 2.95 2.18
C THR A 19 20.05 1.99 3.16
N VAL A 20 20.82 1.04 3.71
CA VAL A 20 20.37 0.07 4.70
C VAL A 20 20.80 0.54 6.09
N THR A 21 19.88 0.53 7.04
CA THR A 21 20.14 0.88 8.45
C THR A 21 19.54 -0.20 9.34
N PRO A 22 20.34 -0.83 10.23
CA PRO A 22 21.79 -0.67 10.44
C PRO A 22 22.68 -1.05 9.23
N GLU A 23 23.90 -0.49 9.14
CA GLU A 23 24.79 -0.66 7.97
C GLU A 23 25.34 -2.10 7.83
N ASP A 24 25.54 -2.79 8.96
CA ASP A 24 25.97 -4.18 9.01
C ASP A 24 24.94 -5.16 8.41
N CYS A 25 23.68 -4.75 8.28
CA CYS A 25 22.64 -5.52 7.59
C CYS A 25 22.70 -5.40 6.05
N TYR A 26 23.63 -4.62 5.48
CA TYR A 26 23.68 -4.41 4.02
C TYR A 26 23.89 -5.70 3.22
N ALA A 27 24.78 -6.58 3.68
CA ALA A 27 25.03 -7.86 3.01
C ALA A 27 23.77 -8.74 2.98
N ASP A 28 23.11 -8.88 4.13
CA ASP A 28 21.87 -9.65 4.28
C ASP A 28 20.74 -9.06 3.41
N ALA A 29 20.63 -7.73 3.35
CA ALA A 29 19.65 -7.05 2.49
C ALA A 29 19.89 -7.33 1.00
N CYS A 30 21.15 -7.33 0.55
CA CYS A 30 21.51 -7.69 -0.82
C CYS A 30 21.18 -9.16 -1.14
N GLU A 31 21.48 -10.08 -0.23
CA GLU A 31 21.14 -11.50 -0.38
C GLU A 31 19.62 -11.70 -0.45
N GLN A 32 18.86 -11.05 0.45
CA GLN A 32 17.41 -11.08 0.43
C GLN A 32 16.84 -10.55 -0.90
N VAL A 33 17.38 -9.47 -1.45
CA VAL A 33 16.94 -8.93 -2.75
C VAL A 33 17.31 -9.86 -3.90
N ALA A 34 18.46 -10.53 -3.84
CA ALA A 34 18.82 -11.54 -4.83
C ALA A 34 17.85 -12.74 -4.80
N GLU A 35 17.46 -13.21 -3.61
CA GLU A 35 16.43 -14.24 -3.45
C GLU A 35 15.06 -13.77 -3.99
N GLN A 36 14.65 -12.54 -3.68
CA GLN A 36 13.41 -11.96 -4.19
C GLN A 36 13.39 -11.92 -5.72
N ARG A 37 14.49 -11.50 -6.35
CA ARG A 37 14.62 -11.50 -7.82
C ARG A 37 14.46 -12.90 -8.41
N SER A 38 15.13 -13.89 -7.82
CA SER A 38 15.04 -15.26 -8.31
C SER A 38 13.62 -15.82 -8.18
N ASN A 39 12.96 -15.57 -7.05
CA ASN A 39 11.59 -16.01 -6.82
C ASN A 39 10.58 -15.31 -7.73
N ASP A 40 10.72 -14.00 -7.94
CA ASP A 40 9.84 -13.22 -8.82
C ASP A 40 9.99 -13.65 -10.28
N ALA A 41 11.22 -13.88 -10.77
CA ALA A 41 11.45 -14.37 -12.12
C ALA A 41 10.81 -15.76 -12.35
N LEU A 42 10.98 -16.70 -11.41
CA LEU A 42 10.34 -18.02 -11.48
C LEU A 42 8.81 -17.94 -11.41
N GLY A 43 8.27 -17.05 -10.55
CA GLY A 43 6.84 -16.83 -10.42
C GLY A 43 6.23 -16.25 -11.70
N LEU A 44 6.88 -15.24 -12.29
CA LEU A 44 6.47 -14.64 -13.56
C LEU A 44 6.55 -15.63 -14.71
N GLU A 45 7.57 -16.48 -14.76
CA GLU A 45 7.68 -17.55 -15.76
C GLU A 45 6.49 -18.51 -15.67
N ALA A 46 6.21 -19.02 -14.47
CA ALA A 46 5.12 -19.96 -14.24
C ALA A 46 3.76 -19.34 -14.58
N ALA A 47 3.49 -18.11 -14.11
CA ALA A 47 2.24 -17.41 -14.39
C ALA A 47 2.08 -17.09 -15.87
N SER A 48 3.16 -16.69 -16.56
CA SER A 48 3.16 -16.43 -18.00
C SER A 48 2.81 -17.69 -18.79
N GLN A 49 3.37 -18.84 -18.41
CA GLN A 49 3.07 -20.13 -19.04
C GLN A 49 1.63 -20.58 -18.77
N GLU A 50 1.15 -20.46 -17.54
CA GLU A 50 -0.21 -20.88 -17.15
C GLU A 50 -1.30 -20.03 -17.79
N LEU A 51 -1.10 -18.70 -17.81
CA LEU A 51 -2.09 -17.73 -18.30
C LEU A 51 -1.91 -17.39 -19.79
N GLU A 52 -0.91 -17.98 -20.45
CA GLU A 52 -0.52 -17.67 -21.83
C GLU A 52 -0.39 -16.15 -22.08
N THR A 53 0.11 -15.42 -21.07
CA THR A 53 0.15 -13.95 -21.05
C THR A 53 1.59 -13.46 -20.97
N ASP A 54 1.88 -12.33 -21.62
CA ASP A 54 3.20 -11.69 -21.59
C ASP A 54 3.61 -11.33 -20.13
N PRO A 55 4.82 -11.70 -19.69
CA PRO A 55 5.25 -11.49 -18.31
C PRO A 55 5.39 -10.02 -17.91
N LEU A 56 5.65 -9.10 -18.85
CA LEU A 56 5.65 -7.67 -18.58
C LEU A 56 4.24 -7.17 -18.25
N LEU A 57 3.22 -7.68 -18.95
CA LEU A 57 1.82 -7.30 -18.68
C LEU A 57 1.37 -7.83 -17.30
N LEU A 58 1.70 -9.08 -16.98
CA LEU A 58 1.46 -9.64 -15.64
C LEU A 58 2.16 -8.80 -14.56
N ALA A 59 3.41 -8.41 -14.80
CA ALA A 59 4.15 -7.58 -13.87
C ALA A 59 3.52 -6.20 -13.65
N LEU A 60 2.93 -5.59 -14.69
CA LEU A 60 2.23 -4.31 -14.59
C LEU A 60 0.90 -4.44 -13.84
N ASP A 61 0.15 -5.52 -14.07
CA ASP A 61 -1.10 -5.80 -13.37
C ASP A 61 -0.86 -6.03 -11.87
N ASP A 62 0.20 -6.75 -11.51
CA ASP A 62 0.64 -6.89 -10.11
C ASP A 62 0.93 -5.53 -9.47
N LEU A 63 1.73 -4.69 -10.12
CA LEU A 63 2.09 -3.37 -9.58
C LEU A 63 0.86 -2.46 -9.46
N LYS A 64 -0.08 -2.56 -10.40
CA LYS A 64 -1.36 -1.85 -10.32
C LYS A 64 -2.18 -2.32 -9.12
N ALA A 65 -2.29 -3.64 -8.91
CA ALA A 65 -2.99 -4.20 -7.75
C ALA A 65 -2.33 -3.79 -6.43
N GLN A 66 -0.99 -3.80 -6.37
CA GLN A 66 -0.24 -3.32 -5.22
C GLN A 66 -0.51 -1.83 -4.94
N LYS A 67 -0.52 -0.99 -5.97
CA LYS A 67 -0.87 0.43 -5.85
C LYS A 67 -2.28 0.61 -5.30
N GLU A 68 -3.27 -0.10 -5.85
CA GLU A 68 -4.66 -0.03 -5.39
C GLU A 68 -4.81 -0.48 -3.93
N ALA A 69 -4.06 -1.51 -3.52
CA ALA A 69 -4.02 -1.98 -2.13
C ALA A 69 -3.38 -0.95 -1.18
N VAL A 70 -2.30 -0.29 -1.60
CA VAL A 70 -1.68 0.82 -0.84
C VAL A 70 -2.65 1.99 -0.72
N ASP A 71 -3.31 2.39 -1.81
CA ASP A 71 -4.31 3.47 -1.80
C ASP A 71 -5.49 3.12 -0.86
N ALA A 72 -5.95 1.87 -0.85
CA ALA A 72 -6.96 1.40 0.10
C ALA A 72 -6.46 1.48 1.55
N ARG A 73 -5.21 1.10 1.81
CA ARG A 73 -4.61 1.18 3.15
C ARG A 73 -4.46 2.64 3.62
N ILE A 74 -4.06 3.56 2.73
CA ILE A 74 -3.99 5.00 3.03
C ILE A 74 -5.38 5.49 3.47
N ARG A 75 -6.44 5.15 2.74
CA ARG A 75 -7.82 5.54 3.10
C ARG A 75 -8.25 4.99 4.46
N GLN A 76 -7.87 3.74 4.79
CA GLN A 76 -8.12 3.16 6.12
C GLN A 76 -7.38 3.94 7.22
N LEU A 77 -6.13 4.35 7.00
CA LEU A 77 -5.36 5.15 7.97
C LEU A 77 -5.94 6.56 8.14
N LEU A 78 -6.45 7.17 7.06
CA LEU A 78 -7.18 8.45 7.14
C LEU A 78 -8.46 8.29 7.99
N ALA A 79 -9.24 7.23 7.75
CA ALA A 79 -10.42 6.91 8.56
C ALA A 79 -10.05 6.69 10.03
N TYR A 80 -8.98 5.94 10.30
CA TYR A 80 -8.47 5.72 11.66
C TYR A 80 -8.12 7.05 12.36
N GLY A 81 -7.31 7.90 11.72
CA GLY A 81 -6.87 9.17 12.28
C GLY A 81 -8.01 10.15 12.57
N ARG A 82 -9.12 10.04 11.83
CA ARG A 82 -10.28 10.93 11.95
C ARG A 82 -11.38 10.43 12.88
N GLU A 83 -11.60 9.12 12.93
CA GLU A 83 -12.76 8.55 13.62
C GLU A 83 -12.39 7.76 14.87
N PHE A 84 -11.16 7.25 14.97
CA PHE A 84 -10.74 6.34 16.05
C PHE A 84 -9.59 6.88 16.92
N HIS A 85 -8.93 7.96 16.50
CA HIS A 85 -7.78 8.50 17.22
C HIS A 85 -8.17 9.50 18.32
N GLY A 86 -7.92 9.14 19.58
CA GLY A 86 -7.97 10.02 20.75
C GLY A 86 -9.31 10.74 20.96
N SER A 87 -9.30 11.73 21.87
CA SER A 87 -10.45 12.62 22.11
C SER A 87 -10.60 13.72 21.06
N ARG A 88 -9.52 14.03 20.33
CA ARG A 88 -9.50 14.98 19.22
C ARG A 88 -8.96 14.30 17.97
N PRO A 89 -9.70 14.32 16.85
CA PRO A 89 -9.23 13.73 15.61
C PRO A 89 -8.06 14.52 15.02
N TYR A 90 -7.21 13.85 14.25
CA TYR A 90 -6.14 14.52 13.50
C TYR A 90 -6.70 15.61 12.59
N GLN A 91 -5.97 16.71 12.44
CA GLN A 91 -6.36 17.79 11.55
C GLN A 91 -6.29 17.33 10.09
N LEU A 92 -7.20 17.85 9.26
CA LEU A 92 -7.28 17.42 7.86
C LEU A 92 -6.05 17.86 7.07
N GLU A 93 -5.50 19.02 7.41
CA GLU A 93 -4.30 19.60 6.80
C GLU A 93 -3.08 18.73 7.04
N GLU A 94 -2.95 18.18 8.25
CA GLU A 94 -1.85 17.30 8.62
C GLU A 94 -1.95 15.96 7.88
N LEU A 95 -3.13 15.34 7.90
CA LEU A 95 -3.37 14.09 7.17
C LEU A 95 -3.18 14.27 5.66
N ALA A 96 -3.68 15.36 5.10
CA ALA A 96 -3.54 15.71 3.69
C ALA A 96 -2.06 15.79 3.29
N ARG A 97 -1.26 16.54 4.07
CA ARG A 97 0.18 16.69 3.84
C ARG A 97 0.93 15.36 3.85
N HIS A 98 0.61 14.46 4.77
CA HIS A 98 1.30 13.16 4.87
C HIS A 98 0.82 12.12 3.87
N ALA A 99 -0.46 12.16 3.49
CA ALA A 99 -1.05 11.21 2.56
C ALA A 99 -0.98 11.64 1.09
N GLY A 100 -0.50 12.87 0.79
CA GLY A 100 -0.49 13.42 -0.56
C GLY A 100 -1.88 13.85 -1.07
N TYR A 101 -2.83 14.09 -0.16
CA TYR A 101 -4.17 14.58 -0.48
C TYR A 101 -4.25 16.10 -0.33
N SER A 102 -5.32 16.69 -0.88
CA SER A 102 -5.80 17.99 -0.40
C SER A 102 -6.65 17.81 0.87
N PRO A 103 -6.82 18.84 1.71
CA PRO A 103 -7.70 18.74 2.89
C PRO A 103 -9.14 18.37 2.56
N SER A 104 -9.67 18.83 1.41
CA SER A 104 -10.97 18.40 0.89
C SER A 104 -10.93 16.94 0.43
N GLY A 105 -9.86 16.53 -0.25
CA GLY A 105 -9.62 15.16 -0.69
C GLY A 105 -9.64 14.16 0.46
N VAL A 106 -9.08 14.49 1.62
CA VAL A 106 -9.13 13.61 2.81
C VAL A 106 -10.58 13.29 3.21
N ARG A 107 -11.47 14.28 3.18
CA ARG A 107 -12.89 14.07 3.58
C ARG A 107 -13.62 13.12 2.64
N THR A 108 -13.28 13.12 1.36
CA THR A 108 -13.93 12.27 0.35
C THR A 108 -13.19 10.96 0.11
N ALA A 109 -11.96 10.83 0.61
CA ALA A 109 -11.13 9.65 0.40
C ALA A 109 -11.67 8.43 1.14
N TYR A 110 -12.38 8.57 2.26
CA TYR A 110 -12.89 7.45 3.03
C TYR A 110 -14.36 7.62 3.39
N GLY A 111 -15.09 6.51 3.44
CA GLY A 111 -16.51 6.46 3.77
C GLY A 111 -16.81 5.43 4.87
N GLU A 112 -18.06 5.01 4.94
CA GLU A 112 -18.51 4.00 5.90
C GLU A 112 -17.83 2.65 5.71
N ALA A 113 -17.46 2.31 4.47
CA ALA A 113 -16.77 1.06 4.17
C ALA A 113 -15.42 0.99 4.89
N GLU A 114 -14.59 2.03 4.75
CA GLU A 114 -13.29 2.10 5.43
C GLU A 114 -13.45 2.17 6.95
N ILE A 115 -14.43 2.92 7.47
CA ILE A 115 -14.68 2.98 8.91
C ILE A 115 -15.06 1.61 9.47
N ARG A 116 -15.98 0.89 8.82
CA ARG A 116 -16.37 -0.47 9.24
C ARG A 116 -15.20 -1.43 9.17
N HIS A 117 -14.39 -1.33 8.12
CA HIS A 117 -13.21 -2.17 7.98
C HIS A 117 -12.20 -1.91 9.10
N VAL A 118 -11.92 -0.64 9.41
CA VAL A 118 -11.04 -0.27 10.53
C VAL A 118 -11.61 -0.78 11.84
N ALA A 119 -12.90 -0.54 12.13
CA ALA A 119 -13.57 -1.00 13.35
C ALA A 119 -13.43 -2.51 13.54
N ALA A 120 -13.69 -3.29 12.49
CA ALA A 120 -13.53 -4.74 12.50
C ALA A 120 -12.07 -5.16 12.73
N GLN A 121 -11.11 -4.48 12.11
CA GLN A 121 -9.69 -4.83 12.20
C GLN A 121 -9.10 -4.50 13.58
N ILE A 122 -9.53 -3.41 14.23
CA ILE A 122 -8.99 -2.98 15.53
C ILE A 122 -9.87 -3.38 16.72
N GLY A 123 -11.05 -3.94 16.49
CA GLY A 123 -11.95 -4.45 17.53
C GLY A 123 -12.60 -3.37 18.40
N ARG A 124 -12.84 -2.16 17.87
CA ARG A 124 -13.57 -1.10 18.59
C ARG A 124 -14.39 -0.21 17.66
N GLU A 125 -15.41 0.42 18.22
CA GLU A 125 -16.24 1.41 17.54
C GLU A 125 -15.52 2.76 17.37
N PRO A 126 -15.95 3.61 16.41
CA PRO A 126 -15.48 4.99 16.29
C PRO A 126 -15.71 5.81 17.56
N ASN A 127 -14.76 6.70 17.88
CA ASN A 127 -14.88 7.62 19.02
C ASN A 127 -15.93 8.70 18.77
N ARG A 128 -16.29 8.95 17.51
CA ARG A 128 -17.32 9.91 17.12
C ARG A 128 -18.53 9.19 16.54
N PRO A 129 -19.74 9.42 17.06
CA PRO A 129 -20.93 9.08 16.31
C PRO A 129 -20.95 9.96 15.06
N ARG A 130 -20.89 9.34 13.87
CA ARG A 130 -21.07 10.07 12.62
C ARG A 130 -22.48 10.66 12.67
N ARG A 131 -22.62 11.98 12.50
CA ARG A 131 -23.95 12.58 12.33
C ARG A 131 -24.53 11.99 11.06
N ASP A 132 -25.62 11.23 11.18
CA ASP A 132 -26.42 10.83 10.04
C ASP A 132 -26.76 12.09 9.25
N THR A 133 -26.15 12.26 8.08
CA THR A 133 -26.71 13.14 7.06
C THR A 133 -27.86 12.40 6.39
N ALA A 134 -28.85 11.99 7.18
CA ALA A 134 -30.16 11.58 6.72
C ALA A 134 -31.08 12.78 6.89
N GLY A 135 -31.45 13.42 5.77
CA GLY A 135 -32.55 14.37 5.72
C GLY A 135 -32.16 15.81 5.42
N SER A 136 -32.02 16.13 4.13
CA SER A 136 -32.59 17.38 3.62
C SER A 136 -33.03 17.15 2.17
N ARG A 137 -34.33 16.89 2.04
CA ARG A 137 -35.28 17.09 0.92
C ARG A 137 -34.76 16.98 -0.51
#